data_AF-A0A3M0ZV65-F1
#
_entry.id   AF-A0A3M0ZV65-F1
#
_cell.length_a   1.000
_cell.length_b   1.000
_cell.length_c   1.000
_cell.angle_alpha   90.00
_cell.angle_beta   90.00
_cell.angle_gamma   90.00
#
_symmetry.space_group_name_H-M   'P 1'
#
loop_
_entity.id
_entity.type
_entity.pdbx_description
1 polymer ?
#
loop_
_entity_poly.entity_id
_entity_poly.type
_entity_poly.pdbx_seq_one_letter_code
_entity_poly.pdbx_strand_id
1 'polypeptide(L)'
;MGDRPRSLTPPARPQFILASASPRRLALLRQIGLEPDVVVPADIDERPQRGELPRRYALRLASEKAQAVARARPGTFVLGADTVVAVGRRILPKAVDAEAAAASLALLSGRAHRVHGGVALILPDGTMRTRHAETRVSF
;
A
#
# COMPACT_ATOMS: atom_id res chain seq x y z
N MET A 1 -53.54 14.98 8.18
CA MET A 1 -52.87 13.72 8.53
C MET A 1 -52.41 13.09 7.22
N GLY A 2 -51.18 13.36 6.81
CA GLY A 2 -50.61 12.89 5.54
C GLY A 2 -49.14 12.64 5.79
N ASP A 3 -48.87 11.43 6.27
CA ASP A 3 -47.53 10.97 6.62
C ASP A 3 -46.74 10.82 5.33
N ARG A 4 -45.78 11.72 5.08
CA ARG A 4 -44.86 11.61 3.95
C ARG A 4 -43.88 10.48 4.27
N PRO A 5 -43.69 9.48 3.40
CA PRO A 5 -42.73 8.42 3.66
C PRO A 5 -41.33 9.04 3.81
N ARG A 6 -40.77 8.93 5.02
CA ARG A 6 -39.39 9.29 5.28
C ARG A 6 -38.51 8.31 4.48
N SER A 7 -38.03 8.77 3.34
CA SER A 7 -36.95 8.13 2.59
C SER A 7 -35.73 8.03 3.51
N LEU A 8 -35.56 6.88 4.15
CA LEU A 8 -34.36 6.54 4.91
C LEU A 8 -33.26 6.12 3.93
N THR A 9 -32.72 7.09 3.20
CA THR A 9 -31.43 6.89 2.53
C THR A 9 -30.42 6.74 3.67
N PRO A 10 -29.74 5.59 3.85
CA PRO A 10 -28.66 5.50 4.81
C PRO A 10 -27.65 6.61 4.49
N PRO A 11 -27.06 7.30 5.49
CA PRO A 11 -26.07 8.32 5.21
C PRO A 11 -24.99 7.71 4.33
N ALA A 12 -24.66 8.38 3.23
CA ALA A 12 -23.67 7.89 2.28
C ALA A 12 -22.37 7.65 3.04
N ARG A 13 -21.97 6.39 3.18
CA ARG A 13 -20.70 6.04 3.83
C ARG A 13 -19.55 6.67 3.04
N PRO A 14 -18.48 7.13 3.71
CA PRO A 14 -17.28 7.57 3.01
C PRO A 14 -16.76 6.46 2.09
N GLN A 15 -16.36 6.80 0.87
CA GLN A 15 -15.82 5.84 -0.08
C GLN A 15 -14.52 5.23 0.46
N PHE A 16 -14.29 3.95 0.15
CA PHE A 16 -13.04 3.25 0.41
C PHE A 16 -12.25 3.10 -0.89
N ILE A 17 -11.07 3.72 -0.94
CA ILE A 17 -10.22 3.79 -2.13
C ILE A 17 -8.91 3.04 -1.88
N LEU A 18 -8.54 2.17 -2.82
CA LEU A 18 -7.22 1.54 -2.85
C LEU A 18 -6.27 2.35 -3.73
N ALA A 19 -5.26 2.98 -3.13
CA ALA A 19 -4.20 3.74 -3.80
C ALA A 19 -3.06 2.82 -4.27
N SER A 20 -3.35 1.89 -5.19
CA SER A 20 -2.37 0.92 -5.68
C SER A 20 -2.71 0.39 -7.07
N ALA A 21 -1.68 0.30 -7.93
CA ALA A 21 -1.75 -0.38 -9.23
C ALA A 21 -1.60 -1.92 -9.14
N SER A 22 -1.23 -2.46 -7.98
CA SER A 22 -0.92 -3.90 -7.82
C SER A 22 -2.19 -4.76 -7.76
N PRO A 23 -2.40 -5.71 -8.71
CA PRO A 23 -3.54 -6.63 -8.68
C PRO A 23 -3.54 -7.53 -7.44
N ARG A 24 -2.34 -7.89 -6.94
CA ARG A 24 -2.19 -8.71 -5.73
C ARG A 24 -2.78 -8.03 -4.49
N ARG A 25 -2.67 -6.70 -4.37
CA ARG A 25 -3.21 -5.98 -3.21
C ARG A 25 -4.74 -5.94 -3.21
N LEU A 26 -5.33 -5.77 -4.39
CA LEU A 26 -6.78 -5.89 -4.54
C LEU A 26 -7.26 -7.30 -4.18
N ALA A 27 -6.55 -8.34 -4.64
CA ALA A 27 -6.87 -9.72 -4.29
C ALA A 27 -6.77 -9.98 -2.76
N LEU A 28 -5.75 -9.44 -2.09
CA LEU A 28 -5.60 -9.58 -0.63
C LEU A 28 -6.75 -8.93 0.15
N LEU A 29 -7.24 -7.75 -0.27
CA LEU A 29 -8.39 -7.11 0.37
C LEU A 29 -9.67 -7.95 0.17
N ARG A 30 -9.88 -8.45 -1.05
CA ARG A 30 -11.01 -9.34 -1.36
C ARG A 30 -10.99 -10.61 -0.51
N GLN A 31 -9.83 -11.20 -0.27
CA GLN A 31 -9.68 -12.38 0.59
C GLN A 31 -10.14 -12.16 2.03
N ILE A 32 -10.09 -10.92 2.53
CA ILE A 32 -10.59 -10.56 3.87
C ILE A 32 -11.97 -9.90 3.85
N GLY A 33 -12.69 -9.98 2.72
CA GLY A 33 -14.04 -9.45 2.58
C GLY A 33 -14.13 -7.93 2.42
N LEU A 34 -13.02 -7.25 2.08
CA LEU A 34 -12.99 -5.82 1.81
C LEU A 34 -12.91 -5.56 0.31
N GLU A 35 -13.95 -4.94 -0.26
CA GLU A 35 -13.95 -4.46 -1.64
C GLU A 35 -13.78 -2.93 -1.65
N PRO A 36 -12.71 -2.39 -2.26
CA PRO A 36 -12.60 -0.96 -2.52
C PRO A 36 -13.69 -0.51 -3.49
N ASP A 37 -14.32 0.63 -3.20
CA ASP A 37 -15.26 1.26 -4.13
C ASP A 37 -14.53 1.76 -5.39
N VAL A 38 -13.26 2.15 -5.24
CA VAL A 38 -12.40 2.63 -6.33
C VAL A 38 -10.97 2.14 -6.13
N VAL A 39 -10.31 1.75 -7.22
CA VAL A 39 -8.86 1.50 -7.26
C VAL A 39 -8.21 2.60 -8.09
N VAL A 40 -7.26 3.31 -7.50
CA VAL A 40 -6.53 4.40 -8.16
C VAL A 40 -5.03 4.13 -8.07
N PRO A 41 -4.30 4.02 -9.19
CA PRO A 41 -2.85 3.94 -9.14
C PRO A 41 -2.29 5.29 -8.67
N ALA A 42 -1.36 5.24 -7.71
CA ALA A 42 -0.66 6.43 -7.25
C ALA A 42 0.61 6.63 -8.08
N ASP A 43 0.78 7.84 -8.62
CA ASP A 43 1.98 8.27 -9.33
C ASP A 43 2.89 9.04 -8.36
N ILE A 44 3.97 8.40 -7.92
CA ILE A 44 4.93 8.96 -6.97
C ILE A 44 6.36 8.57 -7.37
N ASP A 45 7.34 9.34 -6.90
CA ASP A 45 8.75 8.97 -7.02
C ASP A 45 9.09 7.85 -6.02
N GLU A 46 9.21 6.63 -6.53
CA GLU A 46 9.56 5.47 -5.72
C GLU A 46 11.07 5.37 -5.42
N ARG A 47 11.93 6.31 -5.81
CA ARG A 47 13.39 6.17 -5.54
C ARG A 47 13.68 6.18 -4.02
N PRO A 48 14.52 5.25 -3.52
CA PRO A 48 14.98 5.29 -2.13
C PRO A 48 15.78 6.57 -1.85
N GLN A 49 15.55 7.19 -0.68
CA GLN A 49 16.33 8.33 -0.24
C GLN A 49 17.73 7.89 0.25
N ARG A 50 18.69 8.82 0.29
CA ARG A 50 20.06 8.51 0.75
C ARG A 50 20.04 7.97 2.19
N GLY A 51 20.54 6.74 2.36
CA GLY A 51 20.62 6.08 3.67
C GLY A 51 19.29 5.60 4.24
N GLU A 52 18.22 5.62 3.43
CA GLU A 52 16.89 5.19 3.86
C GLU A 52 16.86 3.69 4.18
N LEU A 53 16.32 3.36 5.37
CA LEU A 53 16.20 1.97 5.81
C LEU A 53 14.98 1.29 5.17
N PRO A 54 15.04 -0.02 4.85
CA PRO A 54 13.93 -0.74 4.20
C PRO A 54 12.56 -0.55 4.86
N ARG A 55 12.51 -0.60 6.20
CA ARG A 55 11.28 -0.34 6.97
C ARG A 55 10.73 1.07 6.75
N ARG A 56 11.59 2.09 6.77
CA ARG A 56 11.19 3.49 6.58
C ARG A 56 10.74 3.72 5.15
N TYR A 57 11.48 3.16 4.20
CA TYR A 57 11.16 3.22 2.78
C TYR A 57 9.79 2.62 2.46
N ALA A 58 9.49 1.41 2.93
CA ALA A 58 8.17 0.78 2.75
C ALA A 58 7.02 1.63 3.36
N LEU A 59 7.22 2.18 4.56
CA LEU A 59 6.21 3.04 5.21
C LEU A 59 6.03 4.37 4.48
N ARG A 60 7.13 4.99 4.03
CA ARG A 60 7.10 6.25 3.28
C ARG A 60 6.34 6.06 1.98
N LEU A 61 6.70 5.06 1.17
CA LEU A 61 6.01 4.78 -0.09
C LEU A 61 4.53 4.49 0.13
N ALA A 62 4.15 3.70 1.14
CA ALA A 62 2.75 3.46 1.45
C ALA A 62 2.00 4.76 1.79
N SER A 63 2.63 5.64 2.57
CA SER A 63 2.06 6.93 2.99
C SER A 63 1.93 7.90 1.82
N GLU A 64 2.98 8.06 1.01
CA GLU A 64 2.99 8.93 -0.16
C GLU A 64 1.95 8.49 -1.20
N LYS A 65 1.79 7.18 -1.42
CA LYS A 65 0.73 6.64 -2.30
C LYS A 65 -0.67 7.01 -1.81
N ALA A 66 -0.94 6.84 -0.52
CA ALA A 66 -2.22 7.23 0.07
C ALA A 66 -2.46 8.74 -0.07
N GLN A 67 -1.44 9.56 0.23
CA GLN A 67 -1.53 11.02 0.17
C GLN A 67 -1.76 11.53 -1.26
N ALA A 68 -1.08 10.95 -2.26
CA ALA A 68 -1.23 11.35 -3.66
C ALA A 68 -2.69 11.25 -4.12
N VAL A 69 -3.39 10.19 -3.71
CA VAL A 69 -4.81 9.97 -4.06
C VAL A 69 -5.74 10.79 -3.17
N ALA A 70 -5.46 10.88 -1.86
CA ALA A 70 -6.33 11.57 -0.91
C ALA A 70 -6.49 13.07 -1.20
N ARG A 71 -5.46 13.74 -1.74
CA ARG A 71 -5.52 15.17 -2.11
C ARG A 71 -6.66 15.48 -3.08
N ALA A 72 -6.98 14.57 -3.99
CA ALA A 72 -8.05 14.72 -4.97
C ALA A 72 -9.40 14.14 -4.50
N ARG A 73 -9.44 13.51 -3.31
CA ARG A 73 -10.59 12.74 -2.80
C ARG A 73 -10.83 13.01 -1.30
N PRO A 74 -11.10 14.27 -0.90
CA PRO A 74 -11.35 14.60 0.50
C PRO A 74 -12.58 13.85 1.06
N GLY A 75 -12.59 13.57 2.36
CA GLY A 75 -13.70 12.89 3.01
C GLY A 75 -13.83 11.40 2.68
N THR A 76 -12.77 10.76 2.18
CA THR A 76 -12.75 9.33 1.84
C THR A 76 -11.72 8.56 2.69
N PHE A 77 -11.90 7.24 2.78
CA PHE A 77 -10.85 6.35 3.26
C PHE A 77 -9.90 6.02 2.11
N VAL A 78 -8.61 6.31 2.26
CA VAL A 78 -7.61 6.01 1.22
C VAL A 78 -6.52 5.10 1.78
N LEU A 79 -6.43 3.89 1.24
CA LEU A 79 -5.44 2.89 1.64
C LEU A 79 -4.30 2.83 0.62
N GLY A 80 -3.11 3.26 1.04
CA GLY A 80 -1.85 3.03 0.34
C GLY A 80 -1.09 1.86 0.95
N ALA A 81 -0.30 1.17 0.13
CA ALA A 81 0.53 0.07 0.60
C ALA A 81 1.77 -0.11 -0.28
N ASP A 82 2.86 -0.54 0.34
CA ASP A 82 4.10 -0.87 -0.35
C ASP A 82 4.78 -2.12 0.22
N THR A 83 5.65 -2.75 -0.56
CA THR A 83 6.34 -3.98 -0.18
C THR A 83 7.75 -3.99 -0.72
N VAL A 84 8.71 -4.14 0.18
CA VAL A 84 10.14 -4.01 -0.09
C VAL A 84 10.85 -5.27 0.35
N VAL A 85 11.69 -5.84 -0.51
CA VAL A 85 12.57 -6.95 -0.15
C VAL A 85 13.97 -6.40 0.13
N ALA A 86 14.61 -6.86 1.20
CA ALA A 86 15.94 -6.40 1.58
C ALA A 86 16.82 -7.52 2.15
N VAL A 87 18.11 -7.46 1.82
CA VAL A 87 19.18 -8.26 2.44
C VAL A 87 19.98 -7.32 3.34
N GLY A 88 19.84 -7.49 4.66
CA GLY A 88 20.37 -6.52 5.63
C GLY A 88 19.78 -5.12 5.40
N ARG A 89 20.63 -4.14 5.08
CA ARG A 89 20.21 -2.76 4.75
C ARG A 89 19.98 -2.51 3.26
N ARG A 90 20.33 -3.47 2.39
CA ARG A 90 20.25 -3.31 0.94
C ARG A 90 18.83 -3.61 0.47
N ILE A 91 18.16 -2.60 -0.05
CA ILE A 91 16.88 -2.73 -0.76
C ILE A 91 17.16 -3.40 -2.11
N LEU A 92 16.42 -4.46 -2.42
CA LEU A 92 16.44 -5.07 -3.74
C LEU A 92 15.50 -4.29 -4.68
N PRO A 93 15.99 -3.84 -5.86
CA PRO A 93 15.13 -3.19 -6.83
C PRO A 93 14.11 -4.18 -7.39
N LYS A 94 13.04 -3.66 -7.99
CA LYS A 94 12.15 -4.48 -8.82
C LYS A 94 12.97 -5.04 -9.98
N ALA A 95 12.88 -6.35 -10.22
CA ALA A 95 13.49 -6.96 -11.39
C ALA A 95 12.74 -6.49 -12.64
N VAL A 96 13.42 -5.74 -13.50
CA VAL A 96 12.88 -5.21 -14.76
C VAL A 96 13.14 -6.14 -15.94
N ASP A 97 14.12 -7.03 -15.80
CA ASP A 97 14.52 -8.03 -16.79
C ASP A 97 15.05 -9.31 -16.10
N ALA A 98 15.38 -10.31 -16.91
CA ALA A 98 15.86 -11.61 -16.44
C ALA A 98 17.24 -11.54 -15.76
N GLU A 99 18.11 -10.61 -16.18
CA GLU A 99 19.44 -10.44 -15.59
C GLU A 99 19.35 -9.85 -14.18
N ALA A 100 18.54 -8.81 -14.00
CA ALA A 100 18.23 -8.22 -12.70
C ALA A 100 17.54 -9.22 -11.76
N ALA A 101 16.68 -10.09 -12.30
CA ALA A 101 16.07 -11.19 -11.56
C ALA A 101 17.13 -12.20 -11.10
N ALA A 102 18.01 -12.65 -12.00
CA ALA A 102 19.08 -13.60 -11.68
C ALA A 102 20.05 -13.03 -10.63
N ALA A 103 20.45 -11.77 -10.75
CA ALA A 103 21.29 -11.08 -9.77
C ALA A 103 20.62 -10.99 -8.40
N SER A 104 19.31 -10.72 -8.38
CA SER A 104 18.52 -10.71 -7.14
C SER A 104 18.44 -12.10 -6.52
N LEU A 105 18.14 -13.14 -7.30
CA LEU A 105 18.08 -14.53 -6.82
C LEU A 105 19.43 -15.01 -6.28
N ALA A 106 20.53 -14.68 -6.96
CA ALA A 106 21.88 -14.99 -6.49
C ALA A 106 22.20 -14.34 -5.15
N LEU A 107 21.71 -13.11 -4.91
CA LEU A 107 21.86 -12.44 -3.62
C LEU A 107 21.00 -13.06 -2.49
N LEU A 108 19.87 -13.66 -2.85
CA LEU A 108 18.92 -14.27 -1.92
C LEU A 108 19.25 -15.73 -1.60
N SER A 109 19.88 -16.45 -2.52
CA SER A 109 20.21 -17.87 -2.40
C SER A 109 21.05 -18.17 -1.16
N GLY A 110 20.60 -19.12 -0.34
CA GLY A 110 21.28 -19.54 0.90
C GLY A 110 21.32 -18.47 1.99
N ARG A 111 20.55 -17.38 1.87
CA ARG A 111 20.54 -16.26 2.80
C ARG A 111 19.14 -15.96 3.30
N ALA A 112 19.03 -15.69 4.60
CA ALA A 112 17.84 -15.08 5.14
C ALA A 112 17.76 -13.61 4.69
N HIS A 113 16.57 -13.21 4.27
CA HIS A 113 16.25 -11.83 3.88
C HIS A 113 14.93 -11.41 4.51
N ARG A 114 14.62 -10.12 4.44
CA ARG A 114 13.42 -9.54 5.06
C ARG A 114 12.52 -8.94 3.99
N VAL A 115 11.24 -9.19 4.13
CA VAL A 115 10.18 -8.54 3.37
C VAL A 115 9.50 -7.55 4.31
N HIS A 116 9.51 -6.27 3.95
CA HIS A 116 8.90 -5.19 4.70
C HIS A 116 7.64 -4.72 3.99
N GLY A 117 6.48 -4.92 4.61
CA GLY A 117 5.19 -4.40 4.14
C GLY A 117 4.83 -3.11 4.90
N GLY A 118 4.59 -2.03 4.17
CA GLY A 118 4.04 -0.79 4.73
C GLY A 118 2.58 -0.63 4.30
N VAL A 119 1.72 -0.23 5.22
CA VAL A 119 0.35 0.19 4.91
C VAL A 119 0.07 1.55 5.56
N ALA A 120 -0.67 2.40 4.85
CA ALA A 120 -1.09 3.71 5.31
C ALA A 120 -2.57 3.92 4.95
N LEU A 121 -3.39 4.26 5.94
CA LEU A 121 -4.79 4.59 5.79
C LEU A 121 -4.99 6.06 6.15
N ILE A 122 -5.48 6.84 5.21
CA ILE A 122 -5.99 8.19 5.47
C ILE A 122 -7.49 8.07 5.72
N LEU A 123 -7.95 8.65 6.82
CA LEU A 123 -9.34 8.68 7.24
C LEU A 123 -10.06 9.91 6.63
N PRO A 124 -11.40 9.93 6.62
CA PRO A 124 -12.17 11.07 6.09
C PRO A 124 -11.85 12.43 6.73
N ASP A 125 -11.41 12.43 7.99
CA ASP A 125 -10.98 13.64 8.72
C ASP A 125 -9.55 14.09 8.39
N GLY A 126 -8.86 13.39 7.47
CA GLY A 126 -7.48 13.65 7.08
C GLY A 126 -6.44 12.97 7.98
N THR A 127 -6.84 12.32 9.07
CA THR A 127 -5.92 11.61 9.96
C THR A 127 -5.28 10.44 9.22
N MET A 128 -3.94 10.32 9.28
CA MET A 128 -3.21 9.19 8.72
C MET A 128 -2.83 8.17 9.81
N ARG A 129 -3.11 6.90 9.54
CA ARG A 129 -2.70 5.75 10.36
C ARG A 129 -1.79 4.86 9.54
N THR A 130 -0.66 4.45 10.10
CA THR A 130 0.29 3.56 9.42
C THR A 130 0.57 2.30 10.21
N ARG A 131 0.88 1.21 9.51
CA ARG A 131 1.38 -0.05 10.11
C ARG A 131 2.48 -0.63 9.24
N HIS A 132 3.40 -1.33 9.88
CA HIS A 132 4.49 -2.04 9.25
C HIS A 132 4.42 -3.51 9.66
N ALA A 133 4.58 -4.39 8.68
CA ALA A 133 4.74 -5.82 8.88
C ALA A 133 6.10 -6.25 8.33
N GLU A 134 6.76 -7.17 9.02
CA GLU A 134 8.03 -7.74 8.61
C GLU A 134 7.97 -9.25 8.59
N THR A 135 8.51 -9.84 7.54
CA THR A 135 8.61 -11.29 7.39
C THR A 135 10.04 -11.66 7.05
N ARG A 136 10.61 -12.60 7.80
CA ARG A 136 11.91 -13.21 7.46
C ARG A 136 11.66 -14.40 6.55
N VAL A 137 12.38 -14.46 5.44
CA VAL A 137 12.28 -15.53 4.43
C VAL A 137 13.68 -16.10 4.19
N SER A 138 13.78 -17.40 3.98
CA SER A 138 15.00 -18.11 3.60
C SER A 138 14.70 -19.02 2.42
N PHE A 139 15.60 -19.03 1.44
CA PHE A 139 15.58 -19.94 0.29
C PHE A 139 16.57 -21.08 0.52
#